data_AF-A0A1G0PNW0-F1
#
_entry.id   AF-A0A1G0PNW0-F1
#
_cell.length_a   1.000
_cell.length_b   1.000
_cell.length_c   1.000
_cell.angle_alpha   90.00
_cell.angle_beta   90.00
_cell.angle_gamma   90.00
#
_symmetry.space_group_name_H-M   'P 1'
#
loop_
_entity.id
_entity.type
_entity.pdbx_description
1 polymer ?
#
loop_
_entity_poly.entity_id
_entity_poly.type
_entity_poly.pdbx_seq_one_letter_code
_entity_poly.pdbx_strand_id
1 'polypeptide(L)'
;MKDSSKINLENFYLLDSYGIGKISLLGEYTSESLARVMIDNWVPFVECSRHCCKSDYCKYVVWINKEENVSKDIECGVAVDAIKNFVDKTFDALIKSSDENKQKYLDGAFHFYKFVFKSERTIGNFINRYFLDSWENYVVSVYGHVKYIRDHINIMTGLLKDIPEFRIKKGILFVEGDSEEAFLNKLKESHLMWFLDLAILNYKGKSNKRPNRIEMLIDDYIAKGYEIYIQGDADGKPRNTFQVLIEKDKIKEKNSFVFKYDFESSVPPSLLYISLKKLNLLEKVEKEDFINAIEKNNDMKVEDILKTIYNFELSSIKVTLAEEIANNINNTIDCWQSNWFLSTELGSFLKFIQNIN
;
A
#
# COMPACT_ATOMS: atom_id res chain seq x y z
N MET A 1 17.31 -36.54 4.74
CA MET A 1 17.33 -36.02 3.36
C MET A 1 15.89 -35.74 2.99
N LYS A 2 15.49 -34.47 2.88
CA LYS A 2 14.19 -34.13 2.28
C LYS A 2 14.30 -34.49 0.80
N ASP A 3 13.35 -35.25 0.29
CA ASP A 3 13.22 -35.47 -1.15
C ASP A 3 13.18 -34.10 -1.82
N SER A 4 14.17 -33.79 -2.68
CA SER A 4 14.20 -32.50 -3.34
C SER A 4 13.13 -32.51 -4.41
N SER A 5 11.99 -31.89 -4.12
CA SER A 5 10.91 -31.71 -5.07
C SER A 5 11.46 -31.22 -6.42
N LYS A 6 10.93 -31.73 -7.53
CA LYS A 6 11.33 -31.36 -8.89
C LYS A 6 10.15 -30.81 -9.67
N ILE A 7 10.44 -29.98 -10.67
CA ILE A 7 9.47 -29.44 -11.62
C ILE A 7 10.04 -29.48 -13.04
N ASN A 8 9.24 -29.91 -14.02
CA ASN A 8 9.60 -29.79 -15.43
C ASN A 8 9.24 -28.39 -15.95
N LEU A 9 10.22 -27.70 -16.54
CA LEU A 9 10.11 -26.34 -17.08
C LEU A 9 10.43 -26.26 -18.59
N GLU A 10 10.36 -27.35 -19.35
CA GLU A 10 10.77 -27.46 -20.77
C GLU A 10 10.07 -26.48 -21.75
N ASN A 11 8.93 -25.90 -21.37
CA ASN A 11 8.20 -24.91 -22.17
C ASN A 11 8.25 -23.48 -21.60
N PHE A 12 9.09 -23.26 -20.59
CA PHE A 12 9.23 -21.97 -19.92
C PHE A 12 10.56 -21.34 -20.28
N TYR A 13 10.69 -20.05 -19.98
CA TYR A 13 11.92 -19.31 -20.20
C TYR A 13 12.25 -18.40 -19.03
N LEU A 14 13.54 -18.09 -18.90
CA LEU A 14 14.01 -16.94 -18.15
C LEU A 14 14.18 -15.75 -19.08
N LEU A 15 13.94 -14.55 -18.57
CA LEU A 15 14.42 -13.35 -19.23
C LEU A 15 15.95 -13.32 -19.20
N ASP A 16 16.59 -12.72 -20.20
CA ASP A 16 18.03 -12.48 -20.17
C ASP A 16 18.41 -11.40 -19.14
N SER A 17 19.71 -11.15 -18.97
CA SER A 17 20.20 -10.13 -18.04
C SER A 17 19.71 -8.71 -18.37
N TYR A 18 19.18 -8.44 -19.56
CA TYR A 18 18.62 -7.14 -19.96
C TYR A 18 17.09 -7.08 -19.82
N GLY A 19 16.42 -8.22 -19.62
CA GLY A 19 14.96 -8.31 -19.59
C GLY A 19 14.31 -8.33 -20.98
N ILE A 20 15.08 -8.62 -22.04
CA ILE A 20 14.63 -8.54 -23.44
C ILE A 20 14.61 -9.92 -24.07
N GLY A 21 15.75 -10.63 -24.02
CA GLY A 21 15.88 -11.97 -24.56
C GLY A 21 15.15 -13.02 -23.71
N LYS A 22 14.85 -14.17 -24.33
CA LYS A 22 14.27 -15.34 -23.68
C LYS A 22 15.25 -16.50 -23.73
N ILE A 23 15.48 -17.13 -22.57
CA ILE A 23 16.40 -18.24 -22.39
C ILE A 23 15.56 -19.46 -22.01
N SER A 24 15.41 -20.40 -22.93
CA SER A 24 14.60 -21.60 -22.69
C SER A 24 15.14 -22.42 -21.53
N LEU A 25 14.24 -22.87 -20.66
CA LEU A 25 14.54 -23.84 -19.62
C LEU A 25 14.39 -25.24 -20.21
N LEU A 26 15.28 -26.16 -19.87
CA LEU A 26 15.36 -27.49 -20.46
C LEU A 26 15.23 -28.56 -19.37
N GLY A 27 14.05 -29.21 -19.31
CA GLY A 27 13.80 -30.37 -18.46
C GLY A 27 13.46 -30.06 -17.01
N GLU A 28 13.91 -30.95 -16.10
CA GLU A 28 13.57 -30.92 -14.68
C GLU A 28 14.54 -30.08 -13.85
N TYR A 29 13.98 -29.31 -12.92
CA TYR A 29 14.73 -28.47 -12.00
C TYR A 29 14.39 -28.79 -10.55
N THR A 30 15.39 -28.74 -9.67
CA THR A 30 15.23 -28.56 -8.23
C THR A 30 15.30 -27.07 -7.90
N SER A 31 15.00 -26.68 -6.66
CA SER A 31 15.20 -25.30 -6.20
C SER A 31 16.64 -24.83 -6.42
N GLU A 32 17.61 -25.69 -6.11
CA GLU A 32 19.03 -25.40 -6.26
C GLU A 32 19.45 -25.25 -7.73
N SER A 33 19.04 -26.19 -8.61
CA SER A 33 19.43 -26.11 -10.02
C SER A 33 18.76 -24.94 -10.75
N LEU A 34 17.50 -24.62 -10.41
CA LEU A 34 16.82 -23.43 -10.94
C LEU A 34 17.52 -22.15 -10.49
N ALA A 35 17.83 -22.03 -9.20
CA ALA A 35 18.55 -20.87 -8.66
C ALA A 35 19.91 -20.71 -9.34
N ARG A 36 20.65 -21.80 -9.60
CA ARG A 36 21.93 -21.72 -10.30
C ARG A 36 21.78 -21.21 -11.73
N VAL A 37 20.82 -21.72 -12.50
CA VAL A 37 20.56 -21.24 -13.87
C VAL A 37 20.14 -19.77 -13.87
N MET A 38 19.34 -19.32 -12.91
CA MET A 38 19.02 -17.90 -12.73
C MET A 38 20.28 -17.07 -12.45
N ILE A 39 21.16 -17.52 -11.55
CA ILE A 39 22.41 -16.83 -11.22
C ILE A 39 23.30 -16.70 -12.46
N ASP A 40 23.52 -17.81 -13.18
CA ASP A 40 24.38 -17.87 -14.37
C ASP A 40 23.96 -16.87 -15.45
N ASN A 41 22.64 -16.66 -15.60
CA ASN A 41 22.10 -15.82 -16.66
C ASN A 41 21.86 -14.36 -16.23
N TRP A 42 21.72 -14.08 -14.94
CA TRP A 42 21.31 -12.77 -14.45
C TRP A 42 22.39 -12.00 -13.74
N VAL A 43 23.20 -12.66 -12.90
CA VAL A 43 24.10 -11.98 -11.96
C VAL A 43 25.39 -11.59 -12.69
N PRO A 44 25.70 -10.30 -12.83
CA PRO A 44 26.94 -9.89 -13.45
C PRO A 44 28.12 -10.19 -12.53
N PHE A 45 29.26 -10.44 -13.14
CA PHE A 45 30.52 -10.37 -12.45
C PHE A 45 30.91 -8.90 -12.22
N VAL A 46 31.37 -8.59 -11.01
CA VAL A 46 31.72 -7.24 -10.58
C VAL A 46 33.03 -7.24 -9.79
N GLU A 47 33.85 -6.24 -10.02
CA GLU A 47 35.01 -5.94 -9.18
C GLU A 47 34.56 -5.22 -7.90
N CYS A 48 34.61 -5.90 -6.75
CA CYS A 48 34.17 -5.36 -5.46
C CYS A 48 34.89 -4.08 -5.06
N SER A 49 36.20 -4.02 -5.25
CA SER A 49 37.09 -2.91 -4.83
C SER A 49 36.92 -1.63 -5.64
N ARG A 50 36.44 -1.72 -6.88
CA ARG A 50 36.47 -0.59 -7.82
C ARG A 50 35.12 -0.23 -8.41
N HIS A 51 34.34 -1.22 -8.85
CA HIS A 51 33.11 -0.98 -9.61
C HIS A 51 31.84 -1.11 -8.78
N CYS A 52 31.93 -1.79 -7.63
CA CYS A 52 30.76 -2.12 -6.83
C CYS A 52 30.27 -0.96 -5.94
N CYS A 53 31.13 -0.01 -5.57
CA CYS A 53 30.84 1.14 -4.66
C CYS A 53 30.26 0.76 -3.28
N LYS A 54 30.33 -0.52 -2.90
CA LYS A 54 29.78 -1.07 -1.64
C LYS A 54 30.85 -1.75 -0.78
N SER A 55 32.12 -1.69 -1.18
CA SER A 55 33.23 -2.38 -0.52
C SER A 55 33.28 -2.15 0.98
N ASP A 56 32.84 -0.96 1.41
CA ASP A 56 33.03 -0.48 2.77
C ASP A 56 32.01 -1.05 3.75
N TYR A 57 30.88 -1.60 3.27
CA TYR A 57 29.81 -2.13 4.12
C TYR A 57 29.27 -3.49 3.68
N CYS A 58 29.57 -3.96 2.47
CA CYS A 58 29.05 -5.22 1.97
C CYS A 58 29.79 -6.42 2.59
N LYS A 59 29.04 -7.32 3.24
CA LYS A 59 29.61 -8.53 3.87
C LYS A 59 30.19 -9.55 2.88
N TYR A 60 29.89 -9.43 1.58
CA TYR A 60 30.35 -10.33 0.53
C TYR A 60 31.59 -9.83 -0.21
N VAL A 61 32.25 -8.80 0.33
CA VAL A 61 33.40 -8.18 -0.33
C VAL A 61 34.57 -9.15 -0.32
N VAL A 62 35.11 -9.40 -1.51
CA VAL A 62 36.38 -10.09 -1.67
C VAL A 62 37.45 -9.03 -1.88
N TRP A 63 38.26 -8.82 -0.86
CA TRP A 63 39.43 -7.96 -0.94
C TRP A 63 40.55 -8.72 -1.67
N ILE A 64 41.05 -8.13 -2.75
CA ILE A 64 42.18 -8.68 -3.47
C ILE A 64 43.46 -8.18 -2.77
N ASN A 65 44.37 -9.09 -2.46
CA ASN A 65 45.69 -8.71 -1.94
C ASN A 65 46.38 -7.81 -2.97
N LYS A 66 46.88 -6.65 -2.52
CA LYS A 66 47.52 -5.64 -3.38
C LYS A 66 48.70 -6.16 -4.20
N GLU A 67 49.28 -7.29 -3.79
CA GLU A 67 50.46 -7.90 -4.44
C GLU A 67 50.11 -8.63 -5.74
N GLU A 68 48.86 -9.05 -5.95
CA GLU A 68 48.51 -9.86 -7.12
C GLU A 68 48.12 -9.03 -8.36
N ASN A 69 47.80 -7.74 -8.22
CA ASN A 69 47.51 -6.80 -9.33
C ASN A 69 46.49 -7.29 -10.39
N VAL A 70 45.73 -8.37 -10.12
CA VAL A 70 44.69 -8.89 -10.98
C VAL A 70 43.34 -8.53 -10.37
N SER A 71 42.60 -7.63 -11.01
CA SER A 71 41.19 -7.41 -10.70
C SER A 71 40.43 -8.72 -10.95
N LYS A 72 39.81 -9.29 -9.91
CA LYS A 72 38.98 -10.48 -10.01
C LYS A 72 37.52 -10.06 -10.06
N ASP A 73 36.93 -10.17 -11.23
CA ASP A 73 35.50 -10.06 -11.41
C ASP A 73 34.82 -11.28 -10.78
N ILE A 74 33.91 -11.07 -9.83
CA ILE A 74 33.17 -12.12 -9.11
C ILE A 74 31.67 -11.89 -9.19
N GLU A 75 30.87 -12.95 -9.09
CA GLU A 75 29.41 -12.83 -8.95
C GLU A 75 29.06 -11.99 -7.71
N CYS A 76 28.10 -11.07 -7.84
CA CYS A 76 27.66 -10.24 -6.72
C CYS A 76 26.98 -11.10 -5.64
N GLY A 77 27.65 -11.32 -4.50
CA GLY A 77 27.15 -12.19 -3.42
C GLY A 77 25.77 -11.80 -2.87
N VAL A 78 25.44 -10.51 -2.83
CA VAL A 78 24.08 -10.06 -2.41
C VAL A 78 23.01 -10.57 -3.38
N ALA A 79 23.26 -10.48 -4.69
CA ALA A 79 22.31 -10.94 -5.70
C ALA A 79 22.22 -12.47 -5.73
N VAL A 80 23.36 -13.16 -5.60
CA VAL A 80 23.43 -14.63 -5.52
C VAL A 80 22.58 -15.15 -4.36
N ASP A 81 22.79 -14.62 -3.15
CA ASP A 81 22.05 -15.09 -1.98
C ASP A 81 20.58 -14.68 -2.03
N ALA A 82 20.25 -13.50 -2.58
CA ALA A 82 18.86 -13.11 -2.77
C ALA A 82 18.10 -14.07 -3.69
N ILE A 83 18.69 -14.46 -4.84
CA ILE A 83 18.08 -15.43 -5.76
C ILE A 83 17.95 -16.79 -5.09
N LYS A 84 19.02 -17.30 -4.45
CA LYS A 84 18.99 -18.59 -3.75
C LYS A 84 17.90 -18.63 -2.70
N ASN A 85 17.84 -17.61 -1.84
CA ASN A 85 16.86 -17.55 -0.76
C ASN A 85 15.44 -17.39 -1.29
N PHE A 86 15.23 -16.56 -2.32
CA PHE A 86 13.92 -16.42 -2.95
C PHE A 86 13.45 -17.78 -3.49
N VAL A 87 14.22 -18.40 -4.39
CA VAL A 87 13.86 -19.69 -4.98
C VAL A 87 13.69 -20.76 -3.93
N ASP A 88 14.62 -20.92 -2.98
CA ASP A 88 14.52 -21.91 -1.90
C ASP A 88 13.23 -21.77 -1.08
N LYS A 89 12.83 -20.54 -0.74
CA LYS A 89 11.65 -20.29 0.10
C LYS A 89 10.34 -20.32 -0.66
N THR A 90 10.36 -20.16 -1.98
CA THR A 90 9.12 -20.05 -2.78
C THR A 90 8.99 -21.13 -3.84
N PHE A 91 9.89 -22.11 -3.89
CA PHE A 91 9.89 -23.19 -4.87
C PHE A 91 8.60 -24.02 -4.83
N ASP A 92 8.09 -24.33 -3.64
CA ASP A 92 6.85 -25.08 -3.48
C ASP A 92 5.64 -24.34 -4.09
N ALA A 93 5.64 -23.00 -4.04
CA ALA A 93 4.61 -22.18 -4.67
C ALA A 93 4.69 -22.29 -6.20
N LEU A 94 5.91 -22.32 -6.76
CA LEU A 94 6.13 -22.54 -8.19
C LEU A 94 5.64 -23.93 -8.63
N ILE A 95 5.93 -24.99 -7.85
CA ILE A 95 5.48 -26.37 -8.15
C ILE A 95 3.96 -26.46 -8.24
N LYS A 96 3.26 -25.81 -7.32
CA LYS A 96 1.79 -25.86 -7.21
C LYS A 96 1.08 -24.92 -8.17
N SER A 97 1.81 -24.02 -8.84
CA SER A 97 1.23 -23.02 -9.73
C SER A 97 0.75 -23.61 -11.06
N SER A 98 -0.27 -23.00 -11.65
CA SER A 98 -0.66 -23.25 -13.05
C SER A 98 0.45 -22.84 -14.00
N ASP A 99 0.43 -23.33 -15.24
CA ASP A 99 1.45 -22.98 -16.23
C ASP A 99 1.54 -21.47 -16.48
N GLU A 100 0.40 -20.76 -16.56
CA GLU A 100 0.41 -19.30 -16.65
C GLU A 100 1.15 -18.65 -15.46
N ASN A 101 0.89 -19.13 -14.24
CA ASN A 101 1.51 -18.60 -13.03
C ASN A 101 2.98 -19.01 -12.88
N LYS A 102 3.42 -20.12 -13.47
CA LYS A 102 4.84 -20.49 -13.51
C LYS A 102 5.65 -19.47 -14.29
N GLN A 103 5.19 -19.04 -15.47
CA GLN A 103 5.92 -18.00 -16.22
C GLN A 103 5.90 -16.66 -15.47
N LYS A 104 4.76 -16.27 -14.89
CA LYS A 104 4.68 -15.06 -14.05
C LYS A 104 5.63 -15.11 -12.86
N TYR A 105 5.81 -16.29 -12.24
CA TYR A 105 6.79 -16.49 -11.18
C TYR A 105 8.22 -16.24 -11.67
N LEU A 106 8.61 -16.81 -12.81
CA LEU A 106 9.96 -16.68 -13.37
C LEU A 106 10.27 -15.22 -13.75
N ASP A 107 9.32 -14.55 -14.40
CA ASP A 107 9.43 -13.12 -14.75
C ASP A 107 9.45 -12.24 -13.48
N GLY A 108 8.65 -12.58 -12.47
CA GLY A 108 8.63 -11.92 -11.17
C GLY A 108 9.96 -12.07 -10.42
N ALA A 109 10.56 -13.26 -10.45
CA ALA A 109 11.88 -13.53 -9.86
C ALA A 109 12.99 -12.69 -10.52
N PHE A 110 12.94 -12.50 -11.83
CA PHE A 110 13.86 -11.60 -12.54
C PHE A 110 13.73 -10.15 -12.04
N HIS A 111 12.51 -9.65 -11.90
CA HIS A 111 12.28 -8.29 -11.41
C HIS A 111 12.64 -8.13 -9.92
N PHE A 112 12.44 -9.16 -9.09
CA PHE A 112 12.96 -9.20 -7.72
C PHE A 112 14.49 -9.07 -7.69
N TYR A 113 15.20 -9.87 -8.49
CA TYR A 113 16.66 -9.77 -8.62
C TYR A 113 17.09 -8.36 -9.05
N LYS A 114 16.45 -7.79 -10.08
CA LYS A 114 16.77 -6.45 -10.56
C LYS A 114 16.54 -5.39 -9.50
N PHE A 115 15.47 -5.51 -8.71
CA PHE A 115 15.22 -4.64 -7.57
C PHE A 115 16.38 -4.72 -6.56
N VAL A 116 16.75 -5.93 -6.11
CA VAL A 116 17.83 -6.12 -5.12
C VAL A 116 19.15 -5.57 -5.64
N PHE A 117 19.57 -5.99 -6.84
CA PHE A 117 20.86 -5.61 -7.41
C PHE A 117 20.96 -4.09 -7.66
N LYS A 118 19.92 -3.48 -8.24
CA LYS A 118 19.92 -2.03 -8.50
C LYS A 118 19.81 -1.21 -7.22
N SER A 119 19.04 -1.64 -6.23
CA SER A 119 18.94 -0.95 -4.94
C SER A 119 20.29 -0.88 -4.26
N GLU A 120 20.95 -2.02 -4.14
CA GLU A 120 22.29 -2.11 -3.56
C GLU A 120 23.28 -1.19 -4.27
N ARG A 121 23.36 -1.28 -5.61
CA ARG A 121 24.28 -0.43 -6.39
C ARG A 121 23.97 1.06 -6.20
N THR A 122 22.69 1.41 -6.15
CA THR A 122 22.25 2.80 -5.98
C THR A 122 22.59 3.33 -4.59
N ILE A 123 22.40 2.53 -3.53
CA ILE A 123 22.82 2.88 -2.17
C ILE A 123 24.34 3.10 -2.12
N GLY A 124 25.13 2.17 -2.67
CA GLY A 124 26.59 2.32 -2.74
C GLY A 124 27.01 3.62 -3.44
N ASN A 125 26.35 3.95 -4.56
CA ASN A 125 26.57 5.21 -5.26
C ASN A 125 26.19 6.44 -4.42
N PHE A 126 25.07 6.42 -3.69
CA PHE A 126 24.58 7.54 -2.88
C PHE A 126 25.45 7.84 -1.66
N ILE A 127 26.17 6.86 -1.13
CA ILE A 127 27.06 7.06 0.01
C ILE A 127 28.52 7.29 -0.42
N ASN A 128 28.87 7.01 -1.68
CA ASN A 128 30.20 7.21 -2.21
C ASN A 128 30.36 8.65 -2.73
N ARG A 129 30.98 9.50 -1.91
CA ARG A 129 31.22 10.90 -2.25
C ARG A 129 32.06 11.08 -3.52
N TYR A 130 33.09 10.26 -3.74
CA TYR A 130 33.90 10.33 -4.96
C TYR A 130 33.08 10.04 -6.22
N PHE A 131 32.18 9.06 -6.13
CA PHE A 131 31.24 8.78 -7.21
C PHE A 131 30.30 9.98 -7.42
N LEU A 132 29.70 10.54 -6.38
CA LEU A 132 28.79 11.69 -6.54
C LEU A 132 29.49 12.92 -7.11
N ASP A 133 30.70 13.22 -6.63
CA ASP A 133 31.50 14.35 -7.09
C ASP A 133 31.89 14.20 -8.57
N SER A 134 32.08 12.97 -9.08
CA SER A 134 32.39 12.73 -10.50
C SER A 134 31.22 13.03 -11.46
N TRP A 135 30.01 13.21 -10.94
CA TRP A 135 28.84 13.61 -11.75
C TRP A 135 28.64 15.13 -11.80
N GLU A 136 29.41 15.92 -11.05
CA GLU A 136 29.36 17.38 -11.03
C GLU A 136 27.91 17.92 -11.00
N ASN A 137 27.52 18.72 -11.99
CA ASN A 137 26.20 19.34 -12.10
C ASN A 137 25.05 18.35 -12.35
N TYR A 138 25.36 17.09 -12.67
CA TYR A 138 24.37 16.04 -12.94
C TYR A 138 24.05 15.17 -11.71
N VAL A 139 24.71 15.40 -10.56
CA VAL A 139 24.53 14.58 -9.35
C VAL A 139 23.06 14.43 -8.93
N VAL A 140 22.24 15.47 -9.12
CA VAL A 140 20.80 15.44 -8.81
C VAL A 140 20.06 14.38 -9.64
N SER A 141 20.44 14.17 -10.90
CA SER A 141 19.83 13.16 -11.76
C SER A 141 20.14 11.72 -11.33
N VAL A 142 21.26 11.49 -10.64
CA VAL A 142 21.63 10.18 -10.08
C VAL A 142 20.57 9.72 -9.07
N TYR A 143 20.02 10.65 -8.28
CA TYR A 143 18.91 10.36 -7.38
C TYR A 143 17.62 9.98 -8.11
N GLY A 144 17.44 10.38 -9.37
CA GLY A 144 16.32 9.97 -10.22
C GLY A 144 16.28 8.46 -10.52
N HIS A 145 17.41 7.76 -10.38
CA HIS A 145 17.48 6.31 -10.62
C HIS A 145 16.60 5.48 -9.67
N VAL A 146 16.17 6.04 -8.53
CA VAL A 146 15.20 5.40 -7.62
C VAL A 146 13.89 5.04 -8.31
N LYS A 147 13.53 5.76 -9.38
CA LYS A 147 12.36 5.42 -10.20
C LYS A 147 12.46 4.00 -10.78
N TYR A 148 13.61 3.63 -11.35
CA TYR A 148 13.80 2.30 -11.94
C TYR A 148 13.76 1.17 -10.91
N ILE A 149 14.18 1.46 -9.68
CA ILE A 149 14.07 0.53 -8.55
C ILE A 149 12.59 0.28 -8.24
N ARG A 150 11.81 1.36 -8.11
CA ARG A 150 10.36 1.30 -7.88
C ARG A 150 9.63 0.55 -8.99
N ASP A 151 9.98 0.79 -10.25
CA ASP A 151 9.35 0.13 -11.39
C ASP A 151 9.51 -1.40 -11.32
N HIS A 152 10.69 -1.91 -10.95
CA HIS A 152 10.90 -3.36 -10.80
C HIS A 152 10.09 -3.97 -9.65
N ILE A 153 9.95 -3.26 -8.52
CA ILE A 153 9.09 -3.71 -7.41
C ILE A 153 7.65 -3.81 -7.90
N ASN A 154 7.12 -2.78 -8.55
CA ASN A 154 5.74 -2.75 -9.03
C ASN A 154 5.45 -3.87 -10.05
N ILE A 155 6.39 -4.14 -10.96
CA ILE A 155 6.23 -5.21 -11.94
C ILE A 155 6.26 -6.57 -11.25
N MET A 156 7.21 -6.79 -10.35
CA MET A 156 7.30 -8.02 -9.53
C MET A 156 5.98 -8.27 -8.78
N THR A 157 5.46 -7.28 -8.06
CA THR A 157 4.20 -7.43 -7.30
C THR A 157 3.03 -7.71 -8.23
N GLY A 158 2.96 -7.03 -9.38
CA GLY A 158 1.92 -7.24 -10.38
C GLY A 158 1.93 -8.65 -10.99
N LEU A 159 3.11 -9.24 -11.21
CA LEU A 159 3.27 -10.61 -11.73
C LEU A 159 2.94 -11.67 -10.68
N LEU A 160 3.36 -11.46 -9.43
CA LEU A 160 3.22 -12.46 -8.37
C LEU A 160 1.87 -12.44 -7.65
N LYS A 161 1.03 -11.42 -7.85
CA LYS A 161 -0.25 -11.23 -7.12
C LYS A 161 -1.25 -12.38 -7.24
N ASP A 162 -1.21 -13.13 -8.34
CA ASP A 162 -2.13 -14.25 -8.61
C ASP A 162 -1.64 -15.56 -7.99
N ILE A 163 -0.40 -15.59 -7.46
CA ILE A 163 0.17 -16.73 -6.75
C ILE A 163 -0.18 -16.58 -5.26
N PRO A 164 -0.97 -17.50 -4.68
CA PRO A 164 -1.53 -17.36 -3.33
C PRO A 164 -0.50 -17.01 -2.25
N GLU A 165 0.70 -17.61 -2.30
CA GLU A 165 1.77 -17.42 -1.32
C GLU A 165 2.37 -16.01 -1.34
N PHE A 166 2.27 -15.28 -2.46
CA PHE A 166 2.76 -13.92 -2.60
C PHE A 166 1.66 -12.86 -2.43
N ARG A 167 0.42 -13.30 -2.19
CA ARG A 167 -0.74 -12.43 -2.09
C ARG A 167 -0.76 -11.72 -0.73
N ILE A 168 0.09 -10.72 -0.58
CA ILE A 168 0.01 -9.77 0.54
C ILE A 168 -1.14 -8.83 0.24
N LYS A 169 -2.26 -9.02 0.93
CA LYS A 169 -3.43 -8.16 0.84
C LYS A 169 -3.20 -6.92 1.68
N LYS A 170 -2.58 -5.88 1.11
CA LYS A 170 -2.66 -4.56 1.73
C LYS A 170 -3.99 -3.93 1.32
N GLY A 171 -4.81 -3.59 2.30
CA GLY A 171 -6.04 -2.86 2.06
C GLY A 171 -5.76 -1.45 1.55
N ILE A 172 -6.65 -0.93 0.71
CA ILE A 172 -6.76 0.49 0.42
C ILE A 172 -8.21 0.91 0.63
N LEU A 173 -8.42 2.02 1.33
CA LEU A 173 -9.74 2.57 1.58
C LEU A 173 -10.00 3.78 0.69
N PHE A 174 -11.02 3.65 -0.14
CA PHE A 174 -11.58 4.72 -0.93
C PHE A 174 -12.64 5.46 -0.12
N VAL A 175 -12.51 6.78 0.03
CA VAL A 175 -13.47 7.61 0.77
C VAL A 175 -14.11 8.66 -0.15
N GLU A 176 -15.34 9.06 0.16
CA GLU A 176 -16.13 9.92 -0.73
C GLU A 176 -15.61 11.37 -0.81
N GLY A 177 -15.26 11.95 0.33
CA GLY A 177 -14.96 13.38 0.45
C GLY A 177 -13.68 13.70 1.23
N ASP A 178 -13.38 14.99 1.25
CA ASP A 178 -12.20 15.55 1.93
C ASP A 178 -12.32 15.42 3.46
N SER A 179 -13.55 15.43 4.01
CA SER A 179 -13.79 15.29 5.46
C SER A 179 -13.30 13.94 5.98
N GLU A 180 -13.68 12.84 5.34
CA GLU A 180 -13.32 11.49 5.77
C GLU A 180 -11.80 11.26 5.62
N GLU A 181 -11.22 11.75 4.53
CA GLU A 181 -9.77 11.71 4.31
C GLU A 181 -9.03 12.47 5.43
N ALA A 182 -9.46 13.69 5.75
CA ALA A 182 -8.85 14.51 6.80
C ALA A 182 -9.01 13.88 8.18
N PHE A 183 -10.21 13.40 8.52
CA PHE A 183 -10.48 12.68 9.76
C PHE A 183 -9.50 11.51 9.96
N LEU A 184 -9.40 10.63 8.97
CA LEU A 184 -8.57 9.44 9.06
C LEU A 184 -7.07 9.76 9.04
N ASN A 185 -6.63 10.74 8.25
CA ASN A 185 -5.24 11.17 8.25
C ASN A 185 -4.85 11.80 9.60
N LYS A 186 -5.76 12.55 10.23
CA LYS A 186 -5.52 13.11 11.56
C LYS A 186 -5.49 12.03 12.64
N LEU A 187 -6.36 11.03 12.53
CA LEU A 187 -6.34 9.86 13.40
C LEU A 187 -5.00 9.08 13.34
N LYS A 188 -4.35 9.00 12.16
CA LYS A 188 -3.02 8.36 12.01
C LYS A 188 -1.91 9.01 12.83
N GLU A 189 -2.06 10.27 13.24
CA GLU A 189 -1.07 10.94 14.08
C GLU A 189 -1.01 10.34 15.50
N SER A 190 -2.02 9.59 15.92
CA SER A 190 -2.05 8.94 17.23
C SER A 190 -1.25 7.64 17.26
N HIS A 191 -0.37 7.52 18.25
CA HIS A 191 0.34 6.28 18.56
C HIS A 191 -0.59 5.11 18.97
N LEU A 192 -1.85 5.40 19.33
CA LEU A 192 -2.85 4.39 19.67
C LEU A 192 -3.47 3.73 18.42
N MET A 193 -3.23 4.29 17.23
CA MET A 193 -3.89 3.89 15.98
C MET A 193 -2.94 3.21 15.00
N TRP A 194 -2.12 2.28 15.52
CA TRP A 194 -1.17 1.47 14.73
C TRP A 194 -1.83 0.68 13.60
N PHE A 195 -3.12 0.36 13.71
CA PHE A 195 -3.92 -0.32 12.69
C PHE A 195 -4.38 0.62 11.55
N LEU A 196 -3.97 1.89 11.54
CA LEU A 196 -4.20 2.82 10.43
C LEU A 196 -3.01 2.91 9.46
N ASP A 197 -2.11 1.91 9.37
CA ASP A 197 -1.21 1.77 8.21
C ASP A 197 -2.00 1.35 6.94
N LEU A 198 -3.00 2.16 6.62
CA LEU A 198 -3.96 1.99 5.55
C LEU A 198 -3.76 3.12 4.55
N ALA A 199 -3.61 2.75 3.28
CA ALA A 199 -3.67 3.73 2.20
C ALA A 199 -5.11 4.27 2.11
N ILE A 200 -5.26 5.59 2.12
CA ILE A 200 -6.56 6.27 2.02
C ILE A 200 -6.54 7.08 0.74
N LEU A 201 -7.61 6.98 -0.04
CA LEU A 201 -7.73 7.70 -1.29
C LEU A 201 -9.13 8.28 -1.43
N ASN A 202 -9.21 9.59 -1.54
CA ASN A 202 -10.43 10.31 -1.81
C ASN A 202 -10.81 10.28 -3.29
N TYR A 203 -11.97 9.71 -3.62
CA TYR A 203 -12.45 9.59 -5.00
C TYR A 203 -13.26 10.80 -5.50
N LYS A 204 -13.41 11.83 -4.67
CA LYS A 204 -14.00 13.15 -4.95
C LYS A 204 -15.50 13.14 -5.29
N GLY A 205 -16.25 12.22 -4.71
CA GLY A 205 -17.71 12.12 -4.77
C GLY A 205 -18.34 12.52 -6.13
N LYS A 206 -19.30 13.47 -6.08
CA LYS A 206 -20.12 13.91 -7.22
C LYS A 206 -19.34 14.57 -8.37
N SER A 207 -18.11 15.05 -8.15
CA SER A 207 -17.27 15.68 -9.19
C SER A 207 -16.59 14.67 -10.13
N ASN A 208 -16.59 13.39 -9.75
CA ASN A 208 -16.04 12.28 -10.54
C ASN A 208 -17.13 11.33 -11.07
N LYS A 209 -18.36 11.83 -11.22
CA LYS A 209 -19.62 11.15 -11.58
C LYS A 209 -19.65 10.28 -12.85
N ARG A 210 -18.55 10.13 -13.59
CA ARG A 210 -18.48 9.12 -14.65
C ARG A 210 -18.09 7.79 -13.98
N PRO A 211 -18.99 6.78 -13.95
CA PRO A 211 -18.74 5.48 -13.34
C PRO A 211 -17.37 4.89 -13.73
N ASN A 212 -16.94 5.16 -14.97
CA ASN A 212 -15.67 4.70 -15.51
C ASN A 212 -14.42 5.20 -14.75
N ARG A 213 -14.44 6.34 -14.04
CA ARG A 213 -13.22 6.87 -13.40
C ARG A 213 -12.90 6.20 -12.07
N ILE A 214 -13.90 6.01 -11.21
CA ILE A 214 -13.69 5.25 -9.96
C ILE A 214 -13.40 3.78 -10.29
N GLU A 215 -14.08 3.22 -11.31
CA GLU A 215 -13.78 1.87 -11.81
C GLU A 215 -12.34 1.76 -12.33
N MET A 216 -11.87 2.69 -13.17
CA MET A 216 -10.48 2.68 -13.66
C MET A 216 -9.47 2.80 -12.52
N LEU A 217 -9.77 3.60 -11.50
CA LEU A 217 -8.88 3.76 -10.34
C LEU A 217 -8.85 2.49 -9.49
N ILE A 218 -10.01 1.89 -9.23
CA ILE A 218 -10.15 0.58 -8.58
C ILE A 218 -9.34 -0.47 -9.35
N ASP A 219 -9.49 -0.52 -10.68
CA ASP A 219 -8.80 -1.46 -11.55
C ASP A 219 -7.28 -1.30 -11.50
N ASP A 220 -6.77 -0.06 -11.48
CA ASP A 220 -5.35 0.22 -11.32
C ASP A 220 -4.80 -0.31 -9.97
N TYR A 221 -5.54 -0.14 -8.88
CA TYR A 221 -5.12 -0.66 -7.56
C TYR A 221 -5.27 -2.17 -7.44
N ILE A 222 -6.32 -2.78 -8.00
CA ILE A 222 -6.43 -4.25 -8.13
C ILE A 222 -5.28 -4.79 -8.97
N ALA A 223 -4.92 -4.10 -10.06
CA ALA A 223 -3.80 -4.49 -10.90
C ALA A 223 -2.47 -4.53 -10.13
N LYS A 224 -2.29 -3.60 -9.17
CA LYS A 224 -1.15 -3.51 -8.26
C LYS A 224 -1.20 -4.48 -7.07
N GLY A 225 -2.30 -5.23 -6.90
CA GLY A 225 -2.44 -6.27 -5.86
C GLY A 225 -3.12 -5.80 -4.57
N TYR A 226 -3.76 -4.63 -4.55
CA TYR A 226 -4.47 -4.15 -3.37
C TYR A 226 -5.85 -4.82 -3.20
N GLU A 227 -6.27 -5.04 -1.95
CA GLU A 227 -7.67 -5.35 -1.63
C GLU A 227 -8.43 -4.04 -1.41
N ILE A 228 -9.50 -3.86 -2.18
CA ILE A 228 -10.25 -2.60 -2.22
C ILE A 228 -11.31 -2.59 -1.13
N TYR A 229 -11.32 -1.51 -0.37
CA TYR A 229 -12.36 -1.13 0.58
C TYR A 229 -12.92 0.24 0.17
N ILE A 230 -14.21 0.45 0.36
CA ILE A 230 -14.85 1.70 -0.03
C ILE A 230 -15.83 2.18 1.03
N GLN A 231 -15.82 3.47 1.28
CA GLN A 231 -16.80 4.18 2.07
C GLN A 231 -17.54 5.18 1.18
N GLY A 232 -18.84 5.35 1.41
CA GLY A 232 -19.61 6.44 0.81
C GLY A 232 -20.85 6.82 1.62
N ASP A 233 -21.63 7.70 1.03
CA ASP A 233 -22.79 8.33 1.68
C ASP A 233 -24.10 7.87 1.03
N ALA A 234 -25.11 7.56 1.85
CA ALA A 234 -26.44 7.20 1.35
C ALA A 234 -27.35 8.42 1.13
N ASP A 235 -26.99 9.61 1.62
CA ASP A 235 -27.83 10.83 1.51
C ASP A 235 -29.29 10.58 1.98
N GLY A 236 -29.53 9.66 2.92
CA GLY A 236 -30.86 9.25 3.40
C GLY A 236 -31.64 8.32 2.47
N LYS A 237 -31.04 7.81 1.39
CA LYS A 237 -31.68 6.92 0.42
C LYS A 237 -31.48 5.43 0.76
N PRO A 238 -32.43 4.54 0.43
CA PRO A 238 -32.27 3.11 0.64
C PRO A 238 -31.04 2.59 -0.13
N ARG A 239 -30.13 1.94 0.62
CA ARG A 239 -28.80 1.44 0.24
C ARG A 239 -28.76 0.86 -1.17
N ASN A 240 -27.93 1.46 -2.05
CA ASN A 240 -27.25 0.76 -3.15
C ASN A 240 -26.17 1.62 -3.85
N THR A 241 -25.43 2.44 -3.10
CA THR A 241 -24.39 3.33 -3.68
C THR A 241 -23.32 2.56 -4.46
N PHE A 242 -22.99 1.34 -4.02
CA PHE A 242 -21.92 0.53 -4.62
C PHE A 242 -22.39 -0.78 -5.28
N GLN A 243 -23.69 -0.97 -5.45
CA GLN A 243 -24.25 -2.22 -5.99
C GLN A 243 -23.66 -2.59 -7.35
N VAL A 244 -23.50 -1.61 -8.24
CA VAL A 244 -22.90 -1.81 -9.57
C VAL A 244 -21.46 -2.34 -9.48
N LEU A 245 -20.68 -1.88 -8.50
CA LEU A 245 -19.29 -2.33 -8.30
C LEU A 245 -19.24 -3.74 -7.70
N ILE A 246 -20.19 -4.06 -6.82
CA ILE A 246 -20.36 -5.40 -6.22
C ILE A 246 -20.78 -6.42 -7.28
N GLU A 247 -21.78 -6.08 -8.11
CA GLU A 247 -22.28 -6.93 -9.20
C GLU A 247 -21.21 -7.22 -10.27
N LYS A 248 -20.26 -6.28 -10.46
CA LYS A 248 -19.10 -6.44 -11.35
C LYS A 248 -17.92 -7.18 -10.70
N ASP A 249 -18.06 -7.69 -9.47
CA ASP A 249 -16.99 -8.33 -8.69
C ASP A 249 -15.73 -7.46 -8.52
N LYS A 250 -15.90 -6.13 -8.52
CA LYS A 250 -14.80 -5.17 -8.31
C LYS A 250 -14.52 -4.95 -6.82
N ILE A 251 -15.58 -5.03 -6.01
CA ILE A 251 -15.51 -4.96 -4.55
C ILE A 251 -16.42 -6.04 -3.96
N LYS A 252 -16.07 -6.53 -2.77
CA LYS A 252 -16.97 -7.40 -1.99
C LYS A 252 -17.91 -6.55 -1.16
N GLU A 253 -19.14 -6.99 -0.97
CA GLU A 253 -20.11 -6.30 -0.11
C GLU A 253 -19.56 -6.01 1.29
N LYS A 254 -18.89 -7.01 1.90
CA LYS A 254 -18.22 -6.87 3.20
C LYS A 254 -17.07 -5.85 3.24
N ASN A 255 -16.56 -5.43 2.08
CA ASN A 255 -15.50 -4.42 1.96
C ASN A 255 -16.09 -3.02 1.68
N SER A 256 -17.41 -2.85 1.82
CA SER A 256 -18.08 -1.57 1.67
C SER A 256 -18.67 -1.07 2.99
N PHE A 257 -18.61 0.23 3.22
CA PHE A 257 -19.26 0.91 4.34
C PHE A 257 -20.05 2.09 3.80
N VAL A 258 -21.26 2.32 4.29
CA VAL A 258 -22.11 3.42 3.82
C VAL A 258 -22.74 4.14 5.01
N PHE A 259 -22.48 5.45 5.13
CA PHE A 259 -23.14 6.32 6.11
C PHE A 259 -24.60 6.54 5.73
N LYS A 260 -25.50 6.63 6.70
CA LYS A 260 -26.94 6.92 6.50
C LYS A 260 -27.13 8.24 5.77
N TYR A 261 -26.38 9.27 6.15
CA TYR A 261 -26.42 10.59 5.53
C TYR A 261 -25.06 11.00 4.98
N ASP A 262 -24.18 11.53 5.82
CA ASP A 262 -22.82 11.96 5.56
C ASP A 262 -21.96 11.72 6.81
N PHE A 263 -20.64 11.91 6.69
CA PHE A 263 -19.72 11.75 7.81
C PHE A 263 -20.12 12.59 9.02
N GLU A 264 -20.49 13.86 8.84
CA GLU A 264 -20.83 14.74 9.97
C GLU A 264 -22.05 14.23 10.75
N SER A 265 -23.02 13.63 10.06
CA SER A 265 -24.20 13.03 10.68
C SER A 265 -23.92 11.72 11.41
N SER A 266 -22.79 11.06 11.12
CA SER A 266 -22.39 9.82 11.80
C SER A 266 -21.80 10.05 13.20
N VAL A 267 -21.42 11.29 13.50
CA VAL A 267 -20.70 11.67 14.72
C VAL A 267 -21.67 11.70 15.92
N PRO A 268 -21.33 11.05 17.06
CA PRO A 268 -22.16 11.13 18.26
C PRO A 268 -22.40 12.58 18.70
N PRO A 269 -23.63 12.97 19.08
CA PRO A 269 -23.97 14.37 19.38
C PRO A 269 -23.06 15.03 20.43
N SER A 270 -22.66 14.27 21.44
CA SER A 270 -21.75 14.75 22.49
C SER A 270 -20.35 15.07 21.96
N LEU A 271 -19.82 14.27 21.03
CA LEU A 271 -18.52 14.47 20.41
C LEU A 271 -18.57 15.62 19.38
N LEU A 272 -19.67 15.70 18.63
CA LEU A 272 -19.93 16.80 17.71
C LEU A 272 -19.98 18.14 18.46
N TYR A 273 -20.70 18.20 19.59
CA TYR A 273 -20.76 19.38 20.46
C TYR A 273 -19.37 19.82 20.93
N ILE A 274 -18.57 18.90 21.47
CA ILE A 274 -17.22 19.20 21.96
C ILE A 274 -16.35 19.79 20.85
N SER A 275 -16.41 19.19 19.66
CA SER A 275 -15.62 19.61 18.50
C SER A 275 -16.04 21.00 18.02
N LEU A 276 -17.35 21.24 17.84
CA LEU A 276 -17.89 22.54 17.44
C LEU A 276 -17.62 23.64 18.49
N LYS A 277 -17.68 23.30 19.79
CA LYS A 277 -17.38 24.25 20.87
C LYS A 277 -15.90 24.67 20.86
N LYS A 278 -14.98 23.75 20.61
CA LYS A 278 -13.54 24.06 20.47
C LYS A 278 -13.23 24.94 19.26
N LEU A 279 -14.05 24.86 18.22
CA LEU A 279 -13.99 25.76 17.07
C LEU A 279 -14.67 27.12 17.32
N ASN A 280 -15.13 27.39 18.55
CA ASN A 280 -15.83 28.60 18.98
C ASN A 280 -17.15 28.86 18.24
N LEU A 281 -17.85 27.80 17.83
CA LEU A 281 -19.09 27.90 17.04
C LEU A 281 -20.36 27.80 17.90
N LEU A 282 -20.22 27.37 19.15
CA LEU A 282 -21.32 27.08 20.08
C LEU A 282 -21.11 27.76 21.45
N GLU A 283 -20.46 28.93 21.50
CA GLU A 283 -20.09 29.61 22.77
C GLU A 283 -21.28 29.84 23.71
N LYS A 284 -22.48 30.07 23.16
CA LYS A 284 -23.70 30.40 23.91
C LYS A 284 -24.72 29.25 23.96
N VAL A 285 -24.34 28.05 23.52
CA VAL A 285 -25.23 26.89 23.44
C VAL A 285 -24.85 25.89 24.52
N GLU A 286 -25.81 25.58 25.41
CA GLU A 286 -25.64 24.56 26.44
C GLU A 286 -25.62 23.16 25.81
N LYS A 287 -24.86 22.26 26.43
CA LYS A 287 -24.59 20.91 25.88
C LYS A 287 -25.86 20.08 25.76
N GLU A 288 -26.68 20.08 26.81
CA GLU A 288 -27.92 19.30 26.87
C GLU A 288 -28.92 19.79 25.82
N ASP A 289 -29.04 21.11 25.63
CA ASP A 289 -29.91 21.69 24.60
C ASP A 289 -29.48 21.27 23.20
N PHE A 290 -28.17 21.26 22.94
CA PHE A 290 -27.62 20.79 21.67
C PHE A 290 -27.90 19.31 21.41
N ILE A 291 -27.60 18.44 22.38
CA ILE A 291 -27.82 17.00 22.25
C ILE A 291 -29.31 16.72 22.00
N ASN A 292 -30.19 17.33 22.79
CA ASN A 292 -31.63 17.20 22.63
C ASN A 292 -32.12 17.69 21.25
N ALA A 293 -31.54 18.76 20.73
CA ALA A 293 -31.90 19.29 19.41
C ALA A 293 -31.50 18.31 18.28
N ILE A 294 -30.32 17.70 18.35
CA ILE A 294 -29.87 16.71 17.37
C ILE A 294 -30.70 15.43 17.47
N GLU A 295 -30.89 14.90 18.67
CA GLU A 295 -31.62 13.64 18.89
C GLU A 295 -33.09 13.71 18.49
N LYS A 296 -33.77 14.85 18.74
CA LYS A 296 -35.16 15.09 18.31
C LYS A 296 -35.31 15.15 16.79
N ASN A 297 -34.23 15.40 16.05
CA ASN A 297 -34.22 15.56 14.59
C ASN A 297 -33.31 14.51 13.91
N ASN A 298 -33.18 13.31 14.48
CA ASN A 298 -32.28 12.23 14.01
C ASN A 298 -32.57 11.69 12.58
N ASP A 299 -33.68 12.09 11.98
CA ASP A 299 -34.05 11.80 10.59
C ASP A 299 -33.64 12.91 9.60
N MET A 300 -33.00 13.97 10.08
CA MET A 300 -32.42 15.03 9.27
C MET A 300 -30.90 14.94 9.24
N LYS A 301 -30.28 15.51 8.20
CA LYS A 301 -28.83 15.69 8.18
C LYS A 301 -28.42 16.69 9.25
N VAL A 302 -27.27 16.46 9.88
CA VAL A 302 -26.72 17.38 10.88
C VAL A 302 -26.55 18.79 10.31
N GLU A 303 -26.13 18.93 9.06
CA GLU A 303 -26.01 20.23 8.38
C GLU A 303 -27.35 20.99 8.33
N ASP A 304 -28.46 20.31 8.02
CA ASP A 304 -29.79 20.93 7.97
C ASP A 304 -30.25 21.36 9.36
N ILE A 305 -29.95 20.56 10.39
CA ILE A 305 -30.28 20.89 11.79
C ILE A 305 -29.50 22.12 12.25
N LEU A 306 -28.18 22.15 12.01
CA LEU A 306 -27.34 23.28 12.41
C LEU A 306 -27.74 24.57 11.70
N LYS A 307 -28.09 24.49 10.42
CA LYS A 307 -28.59 25.64 9.67
C LYS A 307 -29.93 26.13 10.20
N THR A 308 -30.86 25.24 10.48
CA THR A 308 -32.24 25.61 10.88
C THR A 308 -32.31 26.13 12.32
N ILE A 309 -31.62 25.47 13.25
CA ILE A 309 -31.74 25.76 14.69
C ILE A 309 -30.71 26.81 15.12
N TYR A 310 -29.49 26.75 14.58
CA TYR A 310 -28.37 27.59 15.03
C TYR A 310 -27.92 28.62 13.98
N ASN A 311 -28.59 28.69 12.82
CA ASN A 311 -28.22 29.56 11.70
C ASN A 311 -26.75 29.41 11.29
N PHE A 312 -26.26 28.17 11.29
CA PHE A 312 -24.87 27.83 11.09
C PHE A 312 -24.69 26.91 9.87
N GLU A 313 -23.78 27.25 8.95
CA GLU A 313 -23.48 26.46 7.76
C GLU A 313 -22.15 25.71 7.91
N LEU A 314 -22.21 24.36 7.81
CA LEU A 314 -21.03 23.50 7.95
C LEU A 314 -20.10 23.49 6.74
N SER A 315 -20.62 23.81 5.55
CA SER A 315 -19.95 23.63 4.26
C SER A 315 -18.52 24.18 4.21
N SER A 316 -18.25 25.31 4.88
CA SER A 316 -16.95 25.98 4.90
C SER A 316 -15.93 25.38 5.89
N ILE A 317 -16.37 24.54 6.82
CA ILE A 317 -15.53 24.03 7.91
C ILE A 317 -15.50 22.51 8.03
N LYS A 318 -16.14 21.77 7.12
CA LYS A 318 -16.27 20.30 7.24
C LYS A 318 -14.95 19.58 7.47
N VAL A 319 -13.91 19.95 6.72
CA VAL A 319 -12.55 19.40 6.87
C VAL A 319 -11.97 19.71 8.25
N THR A 320 -12.04 20.97 8.70
CA THR A 320 -11.54 21.39 10.02
C THR A 320 -12.31 20.72 11.15
N LEU A 321 -13.62 20.55 11.01
CA LEU A 321 -14.45 19.81 11.96
C LEU A 321 -14.03 18.34 12.03
N ALA A 322 -13.77 17.71 10.88
CA ALA A 322 -13.32 16.33 10.81
C ALA A 322 -11.97 16.12 11.51
N GLU A 323 -11.01 17.02 11.30
CA GLU A 323 -9.74 17.03 12.03
C GLU A 323 -9.93 17.21 13.54
N GLU A 324 -10.83 18.11 13.96
CA GLU A 324 -11.07 18.35 15.39
C GLU A 324 -11.79 17.16 16.05
N ILE A 325 -12.70 16.49 15.34
CA ILE A 325 -13.31 15.24 15.82
C ILE A 325 -12.22 14.18 16.01
N ALA A 326 -11.30 14.02 15.04
CA ALA A 326 -10.17 13.11 15.18
C ALA A 326 -9.26 13.47 16.37
N ASN A 327 -8.97 14.75 16.59
CA ASN A 327 -8.19 15.21 17.74
C ASN A 327 -8.87 14.84 19.06
N ASN A 328 -10.18 15.02 19.16
CA ASN A 328 -10.94 14.67 20.37
C ASN A 328 -10.89 13.16 20.63
N ILE A 329 -11.02 12.33 19.59
CA ILE A 329 -10.90 10.87 19.73
C ILE A 329 -9.46 10.47 20.12
N ASN A 330 -8.45 11.04 19.48
CA ASN A 330 -7.03 10.72 19.74
C ASN A 330 -6.62 11.00 21.19
N ASN A 331 -7.19 12.04 21.80
CA ASN A 331 -6.89 12.46 23.17
C ASN A 331 -7.72 11.72 24.24
N THR A 332 -8.62 10.81 23.84
CA THR A 332 -9.53 10.11 24.76
C THR A 332 -9.34 8.60 24.65
N ILE A 333 -8.62 7.99 25.60
CA ILE A 333 -8.34 6.54 25.63
C ILE A 333 -9.64 5.70 25.66
N ASP A 334 -10.71 6.25 26.26
CA ASP A 334 -11.96 5.51 26.53
C ASP A 334 -12.85 5.26 25.30
N CYS A 335 -12.74 6.05 24.24
CA CYS A 335 -13.65 5.91 23.08
C CYS A 335 -13.49 4.55 22.38
N TRP A 336 -12.28 3.99 22.36
CA TRP A 336 -11.94 2.76 21.63
C TRP A 336 -12.38 1.47 22.32
N GLN A 337 -12.48 1.50 23.65
CA GLN A 337 -12.89 0.35 24.46
C GLN A 337 -14.36 0.42 24.86
N SER A 338 -15.00 1.57 24.61
CA SER A 338 -16.41 1.79 24.92
C SER A 338 -17.31 1.08 23.91
N ASN A 339 -18.01 0.05 24.38
CA ASN A 339 -19.06 -0.63 23.61
C ASN A 339 -20.14 0.33 23.13
N TRP A 340 -20.43 1.39 23.90
CA TRP A 340 -21.36 2.43 23.48
C TRP A 340 -20.86 3.18 22.24
N PHE A 341 -19.60 3.62 22.24
CA PHE A 341 -19.06 4.35 21.09
C PHE A 341 -19.00 3.46 19.85
N LEU A 342 -18.54 2.21 19.98
CA LEU A 342 -18.48 1.26 18.87
C LEU A 342 -19.86 0.87 18.31
N SER A 343 -20.95 1.08 19.06
CA SER A 343 -22.32 0.92 18.57
C SER A 343 -22.86 2.12 17.78
N THR A 344 -22.16 3.26 17.81
CA THR A 344 -22.50 4.42 16.97
C THR A 344 -22.11 4.17 15.52
N GLU A 345 -22.62 4.99 14.60
CA GLU A 345 -22.30 4.85 13.18
C GLU A 345 -20.81 5.13 12.90
N LEU A 346 -20.26 6.22 13.47
CA LEU A 346 -18.83 6.50 13.41
C LEU A 346 -17.98 5.38 14.06
N GLY A 347 -18.40 4.84 15.19
CA GLY A 347 -17.73 3.71 15.83
C GLY A 347 -17.75 2.43 14.99
N SER A 348 -18.86 2.18 14.29
CA SER A 348 -18.98 1.06 13.35
C SER A 348 -18.07 1.25 12.13
N PHE A 349 -17.91 2.47 11.64
CA PHE A 349 -16.96 2.80 10.57
C PHE A 349 -15.51 2.54 11.02
N LEU A 350 -15.15 2.95 12.23
CA LEU A 350 -13.84 2.68 12.79
C LEU A 350 -13.58 1.18 13.00
N LYS A 351 -14.59 0.42 13.44
CA LYS A 351 -14.52 -1.04 13.52
C LYS A 351 -14.36 -1.70 12.14
N PHE A 352 -15.03 -1.16 11.12
CA PHE A 352 -14.83 -1.59 9.73
C PHE A 352 -13.37 -1.39 9.30
N ILE A 353 -12.78 -0.25 9.61
CA ILE A 353 -11.37 0.05 9.30
C ILE A 353 -10.41 -0.87 10.06
N GLN A 354 -10.68 -1.14 11.34
CA GLN A 354 -9.90 -2.08 12.15
C GLN A 354 -9.81 -3.48 11.53
N ASN A 355 -10.82 -3.91 10.76
CA ASN A 355 -10.85 -5.22 10.11
C ASN A 355 -10.16 -5.24 8.73
N ILE A 356 -9.59 -4.12 8.28
CA ILE A 356 -8.88 -4.03 7.00
C ILE A 356 -7.44 -4.54 7.12
N ASN A 357 -6.81 -4.31 8.28
CA ASN A 357 -5.50 -4.82 8.65
C ASN A 357 -5.63 -6.07 9.51
#